data_AF-A0A932A739-F1
#
_entry.id   AF-A0A932A739-F1
#
_cell.length_a   1.000
_cell.length_b   1.000
_cell.length_c   1.000
_cell.angle_alpha   90.00
_cell.angle_beta   90.00
_cell.angle_gamma   90.00
#
_symmetry.space_group_name_H-M   'P 1'
#
loop_
_entity.id
_entity.type
_entity.pdbx_description
1 polymer ?
#
loop_
_entity_poly.entity_id
_entity_poly.type
_entity_poly.pdbx_seq_one_letter_code
_entity_poly.pdbx_strand_id
1 'polypeptide(L)'
;MTEVQNHGFVFENWIKSILGVKELAYNYTQKWDIPGETPISVKCMGLTNALEFGSTVRIWEINETFTLVVGRWEQVGFKKLIRSIDEIDITPKILIKMRGSITLEELKDFDKKIKSFPAGKEGQRKGIEFAKKWKAERKNRLGLLTITHKIDSKDQRRIQCNLNYKNYIKLFGQPSERVEFRGNIFNQDIDHGPRKFNSE
;
A
#
# COMPACT_ATOMS: atom_id res chain seq x y z
N MET A 1 18.99 -3.93 4.66
CA MET A 1 17.97 -2.89 4.44
C MET A 1 16.62 -3.40 4.98
N THR A 2 16.61 -3.83 6.25
CA THR A 2 15.66 -4.84 6.74
C THR A 2 14.90 -4.37 7.98
N GLU A 3 15.46 -3.44 8.77
CA GLU A 3 14.80 -2.91 9.96
C GLU A 3 13.54 -2.10 9.65
N VAL A 4 13.59 -1.18 8.67
CA VAL A 4 12.52 -0.18 8.41
C VAL A 4 11.15 -0.81 8.11
N GLN A 5 11.13 -2.03 7.57
CA GLN A 5 9.91 -2.77 7.22
C GLN A 5 9.61 -3.96 8.12
N ASN A 6 10.42 -4.19 9.17
CA ASN A 6 10.32 -5.37 10.03
C ASN A 6 8.90 -5.59 10.58
N HIS A 7 8.26 -4.52 11.06
CA HIS A 7 6.89 -4.56 11.55
C HIS A 7 5.84 -5.04 10.53
N GLY A 8 6.04 -4.70 9.25
CA GLY A 8 5.17 -5.20 8.18
C GLY A 8 5.39 -6.69 7.95
N PHE A 9 6.64 -7.13 7.94
CA PHE A 9 6.98 -8.55 7.78
C PHE A 9 6.50 -9.42 8.94
N VAL A 10 6.67 -8.98 10.19
CA VAL A 10 6.18 -9.69 11.39
C VAL A 10 4.65 -9.88 11.30
N PHE A 11 3.92 -8.82 10.97
CA PHE A 11 2.47 -8.89 10.83
C PHE A 11 2.05 -9.81 9.68
N GLU A 12 2.65 -9.66 8.49
CA GLU A 12 2.36 -10.49 7.32
C GLU A 12 2.64 -11.97 7.56
N ASN A 13 3.76 -12.30 8.21
CA ASN A 13 4.13 -13.67 8.54
C ASN A 13 3.17 -14.29 9.56
N TRP A 14 2.65 -13.51 10.51
CA TRP A 14 1.62 -13.98 11.44
C TRP A 14 0.29 -14.27 10.72
N ILE A 15 -0.13 -13.43 9.76
CA ILE A 15 -1.30 -13.72 8.93
C ILE A 15 -1.08 -15.00 8.12
N LYS A 16 0.09 -15.17 7.51
CA LYS A 16 0.45 -16.37 6.76
C LYS A 16 0.43 -17.63 7.62
N SER A 17 0.93 -17.57 8.85
CA SER A 17 0.96 -18.74 9.75
C SER A 17 -0.44 -19.20 10.14
N ILE A 18 -1.37 -18.27 10.42
CA ILE A 18 -2.78 -18.58 10.70
C ILE A 18 -3.44 -19.26 9.51
N LEU A 19 -3.11 -18.82 8.29
CA LEU A 19 -3.65 -19.37 7.06
C LEU A 19 -2.94 -20.65 6.60
N GLY A 20 -1.97 -21.17 7.36
CA GLY A 20 -1.22 -22.38 7.03
C GLY A 20 -0.31 -22.24 5.81
N VAL A 21 0.08 -21.01 5.45
CA VAL A 21 0.91 -20.71 4.29
C VAL A 21 2.38 -20.94 4.63
N LYS A 22 2.99 -22.03 4.14
CA LYS A 22 4.41 -22.34 4.36
C LYS A 22 5.32 -21.46 3.50
N GLU A 23 6.42 -20.97 4.08
CA GLU A 23 7.37 -20.00 3.47
C GLU A 23 8.00 -20.45 2.13
N LEU A 24 7.99 -21.74 1.80
CA LEU A 24 8.79 -22.33 0.72
C LEU A 24 8.28 -22.05 -0.72
N ALA A 25 7.15 -21.39 -0.94
CA ALA A 25 6.55 -21.22 -2.27
C ALA A 25 6.47 -19.77 -2.81
N TYR A 26 7.02 -18.79 -2.09
CA TYR A 26 6.70 -17.37 -2.35
C TYR A 26 7.84 -16.64 -3.06
N ASN A 27 7.73 -16.52 -4.38
CA ASN A 27 8.58 -15.64 -5.16
C ASN A 27 8.22 -14.17 -4.91
N TYR A 28 9.22 -13.32 -4.66
CA TYR A 28 9.06 -11.86 -4.47
C TYR A 28 8.35 -11.14 -5.64
N THR A 29 8.24 -11.78 -6.80
CA THR A 29 7.60 -11.24 -8.01
C THR A 29 6.09 -11.48 -8.08
N GLN A 30 5.52 -12.24 -7.15
CA GLN A 30 4.11 -12.62 -7.16
C GLN A 30 3.17 -11.40 -7.04
N LYS A 31 1.95 -11.54 -7.58
CA LYS A 31 0.93 -10.48 -7.61
C LYS A 31 0.33 -10.23 -6.22
N TRP A 32 0.16 -11.29 -5.44
CA TRP A 32 -0.55 -11.32 -4.16
C TRP A 32 0.37 -11.80 -3.05
N ASP A 33 0.16 -11.29 -1.84
CA ASP A 33 0.94 -11.69 -0.66
C ASP A 33 0.61 -13.15 -0.28
N ILE A 34 -0.67 -13.55 -0.47
CA ILE A 34 -1.16 -14.93 -0.38
C ILE A 34 -2.10 -15.21 -1.57
N PRO A 35 -1.72 -16.05 -2.56
CA PRO A 35 -2.61 -16.48 -3.63
C PRO A 35 -3.65 -17.49 -3.12
N GLY A 36 -4.74 -17.62 -3.87
CA GLY A 36 -5.84 -18.54 -3.57
C GLY A 36 -7.02 -18.23 -4.48
N GLU A 37 -8.15 -18.91 -4.26
CA GLU A 37 -9.41 -18.62 -4.97
C GLU A 37 -9.85 -17.17 -4.76
N THR A 38 -9.84 -16.71 -3.51
CA THR A 38 -9.87 -15.28 -3.17
C THR A 38 -8.48 -14.90 -2.66
N PRO A 39 -7.65 -14.24 -3.48
CA PRO A 39 -6.30 -13.88 -3.07
C PRO A 39 -6.33 -12.84 -1.95
N ILE A 40 -5.28 -12.80 -1.13
CA ILE A 40 -5.15 -11.89 0.00
C ILE A 40 -3.95 -10.97 -0.21
N SER A 41 -4.15 -9.67 0.05
CA SER A 41 -3.06 -8.72 0.25
C SER A 41 -3.02 -8.24 1.69
N VAL A 42 -1.84 -8.25 2.28
CA VAL A 42 -1.62 -7.85 3.67
C VAL A 42 -0.93 -6.50 3.71
N LYS A 43 -1.39 -5.61 4.58
CA LYS A 43 -0.82 -4.28 4.77
C LYS A 43 -0.74 -3.96 6.26
N CYS A 44 0.34 -3.30 6.66
CA CYS A 44 0.59 -2.91 8.04
C CYS A 44 1.05 -1.44 8.09
N MET A 45 0.38 -0.60 8.85
CA MET A 45 0.62 0.86 8.86
C MET A 45 0.26 1.54 10.17
N GLY A 46 0.71 2.77 10.36
CA GLY A 46 0.33 3.58 11.52
C GLY A 46 -1.18 3.85 11.55
N LEU A 47 -1.74 4.07 12.74
CA LEU A 47 -3.18 4.28 13.01
C LEU A 47 -3.90 5.10 11.94
N THR A 48 -3.37 6.28 11.61
CA THR A 48 -3.98 7.25 10.69
C THR A 48 -3.22 7.41 9.37
N ASN A 49 -2.21 6.57 9.14
CA ASN A 49 -1.44 6.64 7.90
C ASN A 49 -2.29 6.16 6.71
N ALA A 50 -1.92 6.63 5.52
CA ALA A 50 -2.52 6.17 4.29
C ALA A 50 -2.20 4.69 4.06
N LEU A 51 -3.18 3.97 3.51
CA LEU A 51 -3.02 2.61 3.01
C LEU A 51 -2.29 2.66 1.67
N GLU A 52 -0.99 2.36 1.72
CA GLU A 52 -0.09 2.42 0.58
C GLU A 52 -0.17 1.15 -0.28
N PHE A 53 -0.25 1.32 -1.60
CA PHE A 53 -0.19 0.25 -2.58
C PHE A 53 1.08 0.40 -3.42
N GLY A 54 1.69 -0.74 -3.78
CA GLY A 54 2.98 -0.79 -4.46
C GLY A 54 2.98 -0.10 -5.83
N SER A 55 2.26 -0.66 -6.80
CA SER A 55 2.17 -0.18 -8.18
C SER A 55 0.73 0.19 -8.52
N THR A 56 0.50 1.42 -8.96
CA THR A 56 -0.83 1.89 -9.41
C THR A 56 -1.33 1.06 -10.58
N VAL A 57 -0.45 0.72 -11.53
CA VAL A 57 -0.81 -0.07 -12.71
C VAL A 57 -1.35 -1.44 -12.29
N ARG A 58 -0.66 -2.13 -11.37
CA ARG A 58 -1.12 -3.43 -10.84
C ARG A 58 -2.48 -3.31 -10.16
N ILE A 59 -2.72 -2.22 -9.43
CA ILE A 59 -4.03 -1.99 -8.81
C ILE A 59 -5.12 -1.80 -9.85
N TRP A 60 -4.85 -1.18 -11.00
CA TRP A 60 -5.83 -1.03 -12.08
C TRP A 60 -6.04 -2.32 -12.91
N GLU A 61 -5.07 -3.23 -12.93
CA GLU A 61 -5.16 -4.52 -13.62
C GLU A 61 -6.04 -5.55 -12.89
N ILE A 62 -6.31 -5.36 -11.59
CA ILE A 62 -7.16 -6.27 -10.81
C ILE A 62 -8.62 -6.10 -11.25
N ASN A 63 -9.28 -7.16 -11.71
CA ASN A 63 -10.71 -7.14 -12.02
C ASN A 63 -11.50 -8.22 -11.25
N GLU A 64 -10.83 -8.88 -10.31
CA GLU A 64 -11.36 -9.92 -9.43
C GLU A 64 -11.47 -9.40 -8.00
N THR A 65 -12.30 -10.06 -7.19
CA THR A 65 -12.36 -9.80 -5.74
C THR A 65 -11.08 -10.31 -5.09
N PHE A 66 -10.54 -9.55 -4.14
CA PHE A 66 -9.47 -9.99 -3.26
C PHE A 66 -9.73 -9.50 -1.85
N THR A 67 -9.19 -10.20 -0.85
CA THR A 67 -9.28 -9.77 0.55
C THR A 67 -8.07 -8.91 0.90
N LEU A 68 -8.32 -7.78 1.52
CA LEU A 68 -7.32 -6.91 2.08
C LEU A 68 -7.32 -7.08 3.60
N VAL A 69 -6.18 -7.52 4.16
CA VAL A 69 -5.97 -7.57 5.61
C VAL A 69 -5.12 -6.38 6.03
N VAL A 70 -5.66 -5.50 6.88
CA VAL A 70 -5.03 -4.25 7.30
C VAL A 70 -4.75 -4.28 8.80
N GLY A 71 -3.48 -4.39 9.18
CA GLY A 71 -3.01 -4.14 10.54
C GLY A 71 -2.68 -2.66 10.76
N ARG A 72 -3.22 -2.07 11.83
CA ARG A 72 -2.89 -0.70 12.23
C ARG A 72 -2.13 -0.69 13.55
N TRP A 73 -0.95 -0.08 13.55
CA TRP A 73 -0.09 0.05 14.72
C TRP A 73 -0.04 1.47 15.29
N GLU A 74 0.18 1.53 16.60
CA GLU A 74 0.56 2.72 17.34
C GLU A 74 2.03 2.61 17.78
N GLN A 75 2.79 3.70 17.71
CA GLN A 75 4.14 3.74 18.26
C GLN A 75 4.06 4.04 19.76
N VAL A 76 4.52 3.12 20.61
CA VAL A 76 4.60 3.29 22.06
C VAL A 76 6.05 3.06 22.49
N GLY A 77 6.77 4.14 22.78
CA GLY A 77 8.22 4.08 23.03
C GLY A 77 8.97 3.46 21.86
N PHE A 78 9.69 2.37 22.12
CA PHE A 78 10.45 1.62 21.10
C PHE A 78 9.65 0.47 20.45
N LYS A 79 8.36 0.35 20.79
CA LYS A 79 7.49 -0.73 20.30
C LYS A 79 6.43 -0.19 19.35
N LYS A 80 5.99 -1.07 18.44
CA LYS A 80 4.78 -0.87 17.64
C LYS A 80 3.72 -1.87 18.09
N LEU A 81 2.62 -1.35 18.61
CA LEU A 81 1.51 -2.16 19.10
C LEU A 81 0.40 -2.16 18.05
N ILE A 82 0.00 -3.34 17.57
CA ILE A 82 -1.18 -3.46 16.71
C ILE A 82 -2.42 -3.12 17.56
N ARG A 83 -3.26 -2.23 17.04
CA ARG A 83 -4.49 -1.75 17.68
C ARG A 83 -5.75 -2.17 16.94
N SER A 84 -5.64 -2.43 15.64
CA SER A 84 -6.73 -3.01 14.88
C SER A 84 -6.22 -3.87 13.74
N ILE A 85 -7.05 -4.86 13.39
CA ILE A 85 -6.92 -5.72 12.23
C ILE A 85 -8.28 -5.70 11.55
N ASP A 86 -8.29 -5.28 10.29
CA ASP A 86 -9.46 -5.27 9.44
C ASP A 86 -9.28 -6.32 8.33
N GLU A 87 -10.30 -7.14 8.07
CA GLU A 87 -10.37 -8.08 6.95
C GLU A 87 -11.49 -7.61 6.01
N ILE A 88 -11.12 -7.17 4.80
CA ILE A 88 -12.03 -6.43 3.91
C ILE A 88 -11.99 -7.03 2.50
N ASP A 89 -13.14 -7.43 1.98
CA ASP A 89 -13.24 -7.84 0.58
C ASP A 89 -13.32 -6.65 -0.36
N ILE A 90 -12.29 -6.50 -1.19
CA ILE A 90 -12.20 -5.49 -2.22
C ILE A 90 -12.80 -6.05 -3.51
N THR A 91 -14.10 -5.79 -3.68
CA THR A 91 -14.85 -6.21 -4.87
C THR A 91 -14.59 -5.30 -6.08
N PRO A 92 -14.91 -5.73 -7.31
CA PRO A 92 -14.85 -4.87 -8.51
C PRO A 92 -15.61 -3.54 -8.36
N LYS A 93 -16.75 -3.54 -7.65
CA LYS A 93 -17.54 -2.34 -7.37
C LYS A 93 -16.78 -1.35 -6.48
N ILE A 94 -16.04 -1.83 -5.48
CA ILE A 94 -15.18 -1.00 -4.64
C ILE A 94 -14.00 -0.46 -5.44
N LEU A 95 -13.39 -1.30 -6.29
CA LEU A 95 -12.30 -0.91 -7.18
C LEU A 95 -12.69 0.23 -8.11
N ILE A 96 -13.90 0.21 -8.69
CA ILE A 96 -14.41 1.32 -9.52
C ILE A 96 -14.44 2.63 -8.72
N LYS A 97 -14.96 2.61 -7.48
CA LYS A 97 -14.98 3.80 -6.60
C LYS A 97 -13.58 4.29 -6.24
N MET A 98 -12.66 3.35 -6.01
CA MET A 98 -11.26 3.64 -5.69
C MET A 98 -10.55 4.31 -6.87
N ARG A 99 -10.78 3.83 -8.10
CA ARG A 99 -10.07 4.28 -9.31
C ARG A 99 -10.65 5.56 -9.92
N GLY A 100 -11.96 5.76 -9.85
CA GLY A 100 -12.64 6.80 -10.60
C GLY A 100 -12.70 6.46 -12.09
N SER A 101 -12.53 7.46 -12.95
CA SER A 101 -12.64 7.31 -14.42
C SER A 101 -11.30 7.34 -15.15
N ILE A 102 -10.19 7.18 -14.44
CA ILE A 102 -8.86 7.03 -15.06
C ILE A 102 -8.74 5.61 -15.63
N THR A 103 -8.35 5.50 -16.89
CA THR A 103 -8.18 4.22 -17.59
C THR A 103 -6.83 3.56 -17.27
N LEU A 104 -6.72 2.25 -17.51
CA LEU A 104 -5.46 1.52 -17.33
C LEU A 104 -4.41 1.98 -18.35
N GLU A 105 -4.82 2.25 -19.58
CA GLU A 105 -3.99 2.72 -20.69
C GLU A 105 -3.33 4.05 -20.35
N GLU A 106 -4.12 5.01 -19.85
CA GLU A 106 -3.59 6.31 -19.39
C GLU A 106 -2.55 6.15 -18.27
N LEU A 107 -2.73 5.19 -17.37
CA LEU A 107 -1.76 4.92 -16.31
C LEU A 107 -0.50 4.24 -16.82
N LYS A 108 -0.62 3.34 -17.80
CA LYS A 108 0.53 2.71 -18.44
C LYS A 108 1.38 3.74 -19.17
N ASP A 109 0.75 4.67 -19.89
CA ASP A 109 1.44 5.80 -20.53
C ASP A 109 2.09 6.73 -19.50
N PHE A 110 1.37 7.03 -18.41
CA PHE A 110 1.91 7.84 -17.33
C PHE A 110 3.13 7.18 -16.67
N ASP A 111 3.04 5.90 -16.30
CA ASP A 111 4.14 5.14 -15.70
C ASP A 111 5.34 5.02 -16.65
N LYS A 112 5.10 4.74 -17.94
CA LYS A 112 6.15 4.73 -18.98
C LYS A 112 6.85 6.07 -19.07
N LYS A 113 6.10 7.18 -19.06
CA LYS A 113 6.69 8.52 -19.11
C LYS A 113 7.48 8.82 -17.84
N ILE A 114 6.99 8.46 -16.66
CA ILE A 114 7.72 8.62 -15.38
C ILE A 114 9.05 7.84 -15.39
N LYS A 115 9.04 6.61 -15.89
CA LYS A 115 10.25 5.77 -16.03
C LYS A 115 11.27 6.31 -17.03
N SER A 116 10.83 7.11 -18.01
CA SER A 116 11.71 7.68 -19.03
C SER A 116 12.56 8.87 -18.58
N PHE A 117 12.26 9.50 -17.43
CA PHE A 117 13.08 10.61 -16.94
C PHE A 117 14.44 10.12 -16.48
N PRO A 118 15.55 10.81 -16.83
CA PRO A 118 16.89 10.38 -16.47
C PRO A 118 17.16 10.51 -14.96
N ALA A 119 18.27 9.92 -14.52
CA ALA A 119 18.80 10.12 -13.18
C ALA A 119 19.35 11.54 -12.95
N GLY A 120 19.55 11.86 -11.67
CA GLY A 120 20.00 13.17 -11.24
C GLY A 120 18.88 14.15 -10.89
N LYS A 121 19.28 15.26 -10.26
CA LYS A 121 18.37 16.28 -9.71
C LYS A 121 17.45 16.89 -10.78
N GLU A 122 17.97 17.10 -11.99
CA GLU A 122 17.19 17.71 -13.07
C GLU A 122 16.11 16.75 -13.63
N GLY A 123 16.45 15.48 -13.81
CA GLY A 123 15.47 14.45 -14.18
C GLY A 123 14.40 14.27 -13.12
N GLN A 124 14.79 14.27 -11.84
CA GLN A 124 13.87 14.26 -10.71
C GLN A 124 12.91 15.45 -10.75
N ARG A 125 13.43 16.68 -10.88
CA ARG A 125 12.64 17.91 -10.91
C ARG A 125 11.60 17.89 -12.05
N LYS A 126 12.04 17.58 -13.27
CA LYS A 126 11.17 17.47 -14.45
C LYS A 126 10.11 16.38 -14.30
N GLY A 127 10.49 15.23 -13.75
CA GLY A 127 9.57 14.13 -13.49
C GLY A 127 8.47 14.50 -12.48
N ILE A 128 8.85 15.17 -11.38
CA ILE A 128 7.91 15.65 -10.36
C ILE A 128 6.96 16.71 -10.94
N GLU A 129 7.49 17.67 -11.70
CA GLU A 129 6.70 18.73 -12.34
C GLU A 129 5.67 18.13 -13.30
N PHE A 130 6.11 17.23 -14.19
CA PHE A 130 5.22 16.49 -15.09
C PHE A 130 4.15 15.71 -14.33
N ALA A 131 4.52 14.97 -13.27
CA ALA A 131 3.58 14.21 -12.47
C ALA A 131 2.55 15.08 -11.75
N LYS A 132 2.95 16.27 -11.26
CA LYS A 132 2.03 17.23 -10.65
C LYS A 132 1.03 17.75 -11.67
N LYS A 133 1.50 18.15 -12.85
CA LYS A 133 0.64 18.64 -13.94
C LYS A 133 -0.36 17.58 -14.40
N TRP A 134 0.12 16.36 -14.69
CA TRP A 134 -0.72 15.25 -15.13
C TRP A 134 -1.88 14.97 -14.16
N LYS A 135 -1.59 14.99 -12.86
CA LYS A 135 -2.59 14.78 -11.80
C LYS A 135 -3.55 15.95 -11.65
N ALA A 136 -3.09 17.19 -11.79
CA ALA A 136 -3.92 18.37 -11.69
C ALA A 136 -4.98 18.41 -12.81
N GLU A 137 -4.58 18.15 -14.05
CA GLU A 137 -5.47 18.07 -15.22
C GLU A 137 -6.56 17.01 -15.09
N ARG A 138 -6.31 15.97 -14.29
CA ARG A 138 -7.19 14.81 -14.13
C ARG A 138 -7.89 14.78 -12.77
N LYS A 139 -7.78 15.83 -11.97
CA LYS A 139 -8.30 15.87 -10.59
C LYS A 139 -9.78 15.47 -10.49
N ASN A 140 -10.61 15.90 -11.44
CA ASN A 140 -12.05 15.62 -11.48
C ASN A 140 -12.39 14.18 -11.88
N ARG A 141 -11.41 13.41 -12.35
CA ARG A 141 -11.56 12.02 -12.78
C ARG A 141 -11.02 11.02 -11.77
N LEU A 142 -10.26 11.49 -10.77
CA LEU A 142 -9.71 10.65 -9.72
C LEU A 142 -10.81 10.14 -8.79
N GLY A 143 -10.73 8.85 -8.45
CA GLY A 143 -11.55 8.24 -7.42
C GLY A 143 -11.02 8.53 -6.02
N LEU A 144 -11.24 7.57 -5.12
CA LEU A 144 -10.80 7.68 -3.73
C LEU A 144 -9.31 7.37 -3.52
N LEU A 145 -8.66 6.68 -4.47
CA LEU A 145 -7.22 6.51 -4.47
C LEU A 145 -6.52 7.80 -4.91
N THR A 146 -5.47 8.14 -4.16
CA THR A 146 -4.53 9.18 -4.56
C THR A 146 -3.40 8.53 -5.35
N ILE A 147 -3.18 8.99 -6.58
CA ILE A 147 -2.01 8.60 -7.37
C ILE A 147 -0.80 9.42 -6.91
N THR A 148 0.25 8.73 -6.50
CA THR A 148 1.53 9.28 -6.07
C THR A 148 2.64 8.83 -7.01
N HIS A 149 3.83 9.39 -6.85
CA HIS A 149 5.00 9.01 -7.62
C HIS A 149 6.20 8.92 -6.69
N LYS A 150 7.07 7.96 -6.97
CA LYS A 150 8.38 7.83 -6.34
C LYS A 150 9.43 8.09 -7.42
N ILE A 151 10.02 9.28 -7.34
CA ILE A 151 11.08 9.75 -8.24
C ILE A 151 12.22 10.22 -7.34
N ASP A 152 13.23 9.38 -7.16
CA ASP A 152 14.45 9.76 -6.46
C ASP A 152 15.55 10.21 -7.43
N SER A 153 16.62 10.77 -6.88
CA SER A 153 17.77 11.25 -7.65
C SER A 153 18.62 10.11 -8.22
N LYS A 154 18.42 8.87 -7.76
CA LYS A 154 19.16 7.67 -8.15
C LYS A 154 18.40 6.94 -9.26
N ASP A 155 17.62 5.93 -8.92
CA ASP A 155 17.03 4.99 -9.87
C ASP A 155 15.53 4.79 -9.74
N GLN A 156 14.93 5.15 -8.60
CA GLN A 156 13.52 4.83 -8.39
C GLN A 156 12.64 5.80 -9.16
N ARG A 157 11.96 5.27 -10.19
CA ARG A 157 10.95 5.95 -11.01
C ARG A 157 9.75 5.03 -11.17
N ARG A 158 8.70 5.29 -10.41
CA ARG A 158 7.44 4.53 -10.50
C ARG A 158 6.28 5.34 -9.98
N ILE A 159 5.10 5.07 -10.51
CA ILE A 159 3.86 5.55 -9.91
C ILE A 159 3.38 4.58 -8.83
N GLN A 160 2.83 5.14 -7.76
CA GLN A 160 2.23 4.40 -6.65
C GLN A 160 0.85 4.99 -6.37
N CYS A 161 0.07 4.34 -5.51
CA CYS A 161 -1.19 4.93 -5.06
C CYS A 161 -1.46 4.59 -3.62
N ASN A 162 -2.25 5.42 -2.97
CA ASN A 162 -2.69 5.17 -1.60
C ASN A 162 -4.13 5.57 -1.38
N LEU A 163 -4.71 4.99 -0.33
CA LEU A 163 -6.00 5.37 0.21
C LEU A 163 -5.77 6.09 1.53
N ASN A 164 -5.97 7.41 1.56
CA ASN A 164 -5.82 8.18 2.79
C ASN A 164 -6.87 7.75 3.84
N TYR A 165 -6.60 8.04 5.11
CA TYR A 165 -7.44 7.60 6.23
C TYR A 165 -8.90 8.06 6.13
N LYS A 166 -9.14 9.29 5.67
CA LYS A 166 -10.50 9.80 5.47
C LYS A 166 -11.26 8.99 4.41
N ASN A 167 -10.61 8.65 3.31
CA ASN A 167 -11.19 7.85 2.24
C ASN A 167 -11.33 6.37 2.63
N TYR A 168 -10.44 5.86 3.48
CA TYR A 168 -10.58 4.54 4.12
C TYR A 168 -11.87 4.49 4.92
N ILE A 169 -12.07 5.43 5.85
CA ILE A 169 -13.30 5.50 6.67
C ILE A 169 -14.54 5.63 5.79
N LYS A 170 -14.47 6.46 4.73
CA LYS A 170 -15.58 6.62 3.79
C LYS A 170 -15.97 5.31 3.08
N LEU A 171 -15.02 4.42 2.83
CA LEU A 171 -15.27 3.15 2.13
C LEU A 171 -15.65 2.01 3.08
N PHE A 172 -14.97 1.91 4.21
CA PHE A 172 -14.98 0.71 5.05
C PHE A 172 -15.49 0.96 6.47
N GLY A 173 -15.73 2.22 6.85
CA GLY A 173 -16.07 2.58 8.23
C GLY A 173 -14.83 2.78 9.11
N GLN A 174 -15.07 2.97 10.40
CA GLN A 174 -13.97 3.05 11.37
C GLN A 174 -13.23 1.71 11.43
N PRO A 175 -11.90 1.70 11.66
CA PRO A 175 -11.17 0.48 11.94
C PRO A 175 -11.81 -0.31 13.09
N SER A 176 -11.70 -1.63 13.07
CA SER A 176 -12.41 -2.53 13.98
C SER A 176 -12.10 -2.35 15.46
N GLU A 177 -10.97 -1.72 15.79
CA GLU A 177 -10.38 -1.68 17.15
C GLU A 177 -10.17 -3.07 17.77
N ARG A 178 -10.15 -4.13 16.93
CA ARG A 178 -9.91 -5.51 17.33
C ARG A 178 -8.55 -5.96 16.83
N VAL A 179 -7.80 -6.62 17.69
CA VAL A 179 -6.48 -7.18 17.36
C VAL A 179 -6.57 -8.69 17.02
N GLU A 180 -7.75 -9.13 16.57
CA GLU A 180 -8.03 -10.53 16.25
C GLU A 180 -8.18 -10.72 14.73
N PHE A 181 -7.62 -11.81 14.22
CA PHE A 181 -7.84 -12.29 12.86
C PHE A 181 -8.29 -13.75 12.92
N ARG A 182 -9.54 -14.02 12.48
CA ARG A 182 -10.12 -15.37 12.42
C ARG A 182 -9.93 -16.19 13.72
N GLY A 183 -10.30 -15.62 14.87
CA GLY A 183 -10.17 -16.28 16.18
C GLY A 183 -8.79 -16.22 16.82
N ASN A 184 -7.78 -15.67 16.14
CA ASN A 184 -6.41 -15.59 16.63
C ASN A 184 -6.04 -14.15 17.01
N ILE A 185 -5.56 -13.94 18.23
CA ILE A 185 -5.20 -12.61 18.76
C ILE A 185 -3.73 -12.31 18.46
N PHE A 186 -3.44 -11.12 17.92
CA PHE A 186 -2.08 -10.64 17.72
C PHE A 186 -1.49 -10.14 19.05
N ASN A 187 -0.73 -11.00 19.73
CA ASN A 187 -0.10 -10.70 21.03
C ASN A 187 1.44 -10.50 20.93
N GLN A 188 1.96 -10.20 19.74
CA GLN A 188 3.40 -10.04 19.54
C GLN A 188 3.81 -8.57 19.71
N ASP A 189 4.82 -8.33 20.54
CA ASP A 189 5.50 -7.04 20.58
C ASP A 189 6.40 -6.90 19.37
N ILE A 190 6.26 -5.79 18.64
CA ILE A 190 7.15 -5.48 17.52
C ILE A 190 8.16 -4.43 17.98
N ASP A 191 9.37 -4.88 18.28
CA ASP A 191 10.49 -4.00 18.62
C ASP A 191 10.96 -3.24 17.36
N HIS A 192 10.59 -1.97 17.29
CA HIS A 192 10.99 -1.08 16.22
C HIS A 192 10.87 0.38 16.68
N GLY A 193 12.01 0.99 17.01
CA GLY A 193 12.10 2.38 17.42
C GLY A 193 11.62 3.38 16.36
N PRO A 194 11.30 4.62 16.76
CA PRO A 194 10.95 5.69 15.83
C PRO A 194 12.12 6.00 14.88
N ARG A 195 11.80 6.39 13.64
CA ARG A 195 12.82 6.80 12.67
C ARG A 195 13.58 8.02 13.19
N LYS A 196 14.90 7.92 13.27
CA LYS A 196 15.79 9.09 13.39
C LYS A 196 16.03 9.62 11.98
N PHE A 197 15.57 10.83 11.71
CA PHE A 197 16.00 11.56 10.51
C PHE A 197 17.25 12.34 10.88
N ASN A 198 18.37 12.09 10.20
CA ASN A 198 19.49 13.01 10.29
C ASN A 198 19.06 14.30 9.59
N SER A 199 18.93 15.38 10.35
CA SER A 199 18.84 16.73 9.82
C SER A 199 20.24 17.10 9.31
N GLU A 200 20.46 16.98 8.00
CA GLU A 200 21.48 17.75 7.28
C GLU A 200 20.84 19.00 6.68
#